data_AF-A0A0F8U8F4-F1
#
_entry.id   AF-A0A0F8U8F4-F1
#
_cell.length_a   1.000
_cell.length_b   1.000
_cell.length_c   1.000
_cell.angle_alpha   90.00
_cell.angle_beta   90.00
_cell.angle_gamma   90.00
#
_symmetry.space_group_name_H-M   'P 1'
#
loop_
_entity.id
_entity.type
_entity.pdbx_description
1 polymer ?
#
loop_
_entity_poly.entity_id
_entity_poly.type
_entity_poly.pdbx_seq_one_letter_code
_entity_poly.pdbx_strand_id
1 'polypeptide(L)'
;MITKLAPPYSFLDDYSEGAHPRLLDALVRTNTTQQTGYGTDEYSQEARQLLLAQLNATDDEVAIHFVPSGTAANLISIASCLRPYEAVLAVQTGHIVDKEAGAIEATGHKIIAVPGERGKMTPANLETVLQRNQFFPHMAKPRLVYISNATEFGTVYSRQELRELSRTCRRRGLLLLLDGARLGVALCAAAAAAAGNELTFRDLVDATDIFWIGGTKMGALLGEAVVVRRTGPWADGFEFHVKQRGSLLGKSRVLGVQFAELFRDGLWFELARHANAMASRIAAQVGRMGWELVAATETNQVFVAVPDEMLGMLEERIRFYEWEKRVGEGTTVIRIVTSWATDEMEVERFCRQSKVKCVHEGNPPCRRCHRLNRRPCVLTDPRSPSTITTTRSPRTPRPGRRNANRSSRAQTPPTSTNTSLEAPSPIAGLASATLIKACDLYRRKFPVTNFLHYPSLIADLSHDVTAVEPIFLAAILSLCARFMTDDALGSSETYAEYARTQLAHRAFESPSLALAQSLVMISLYEWGSGRPYRAWMYS
;
A
#
# COMPACT_ATOMS: atom_id res chain seq x y z
N MET A 1 -28.77 -3.30 18.34
CA MET A 1 -27.87 -3.59 17.20
C MET A 1 -26.98 -2.39 16.98
N ILE A 2 -25.72 -2.43 17.41
CA ILE A 2 -24.73 -1.43 17.02
C ILE A 2 -24.29 -1.85 15.62
N THR A 3 -24.83 -1.22 14.58
CA THR A 3 -24.29 -1.34 13.23
C THR A 3 -22.87 -0.78 13.28
N LYS A 4 -21.87 -1.67 13.29
CA LYS A 4 -20.48 -1.31 12.97
C LYS A 4 -20.55 -0.63 11.60
N LEU A 5 -20.37 0.68 11.55
CA LEU A 5 -20.13 1.36 10.28
C LEU A 5 -18.90 0.68 9.68
N ALA A 6 -19.02 0.25 8.42
CA ALA A 6 -17.87 -0.27 7.70
C ALA A 6 -16.74 0.78 7.77
N PRO A 7 -15.46 0.37 7.91
CA PRO A 7 -14.36 1.32 7.90
C PRO A 7 -14.43 2.16 6.62
N PRO A 8 -14.13 3.48 6.68
CA PRO A 8 -14.13 4.35 5.52
C PRO A 8 -13.24 3.82 4.40
N TYR A 9 -13.71 3.91 3.16
CA TYR A 9 -12.96 3.44 2.00
C TYR A 9 -11.71 4.31 1.77
N SER A 10 -10.58 3.70 1.44
CA SER A 10 -9.31 4.42 1.34
C SER A 10 -9.04 4.94 -0.07
N PHE A 11 -8.70 6.22 -0.17
CA PHE A 11 -8.15 6.86 -1.37
C PHE A 11 -6.82 7.59 -1.04
N LEU A 12 -6.06 7.09 -0.06
CA LEU A 12 -4.80 7.70 0.39
C LEU A 12 -3.69 7.61 -0.67
N ASP A 13 -3.63 6.47 -1.34
CA ASP A 13 -2.56 6.08 -2.26
C ASP A 13 -3.02 4.97 -3.22
N ASP A 14 -2.09 4.52 -4.07
CA ASP A 14 -2.26 3.48 -5.09
C ASP A 14 -1.42 2.24 -4.81
N TYR A 15 -1.09 1.99 -3.54
CA TYR A 15 -0.31 0.85 -3.08
C TYR A 15 -0.82 0.29 -1.73
N SER A 16 -2.07 0.58 -1.39
CA SER A 16 -2.76 0.04 -0.22
C SER A 16 -3.34 -1.36 -0.47
N GLU A 17 -3.64 -1.68 -1.73
CA GLU A 17 -4.05 -3.02 -2.11
C GLU A 17 -2.84 -3.97 -2.27
N GLY A 18 -3.10 -5.27 -2.22
CA GLY A 18 -2.07 -6.29 -2.46
C GLY A 18 -1.67 -6.35 -3.95
N ALA A 19 -1.59 -7.57 -4.49
CA ALA A 19 -1.31 -7.75 -5.91
C ALA A 19 -2.58 -8.13 -6.68
N HIS A 20 -2.58 -7.83 -7.98
CA HIS A 20 -3.62 -8.27 -8.89
C HIS A 20 -3.71 -9.80 -8.90
N PRO A 21 -4.91 -10.42 -8.84
CA PRO A 21 -5.07 -11.87 -8.69
C PRO A 21 -4.29 -12.69 -9.72
N ARG A 22 -4.27 -12.27 -11.00
CA ARG A 22 -3.49 -12.94 -12.06
C ARG A 22 -2.00 -13.09 -11.72
N LEU A 23 -1.41 -12.11 -11.05
CA LEU A 23 0.00 -12.13 -10.65
C LEU A 23 0.23 -13.10 -9.49
N LEU A 24 -0.68 -13.12 -8.50
CA LEU A 24 -0.63 -14.08 -7.40
C LEU A 24 -0.78 -15.51 -7.93
N ASP A 25 -1.74 -15.73 -8.84
CA ASP A 25 -1.93 -17.03 -9.49
C ASP A 25 -0.68 -17.44 -10.29
N ALA A 26 -0.02 -16.50 -10.98
CA ALA A 26 1.22 -16.76 -11.69
C ALA A 26 2.37 -17.19 -10.75
N LEU A 27 2.48 -16.54 -9.59
CA LEU A 27 3.43 -16.93 -8.55
C LEU A 27 3.13 -18.33 -8.01
N VAL A 28 1.85 -18.65 -7.76
CA VAL A 28 1.42 -19.98 -7.31
C VAL A 28 1.71 -21.04 -8.38
N ARG A 29 1.34 -20.80 -9.64
CA ARG A 29 1.57 -21.74 -10.77
C ARG A 29 3.04 -22.10 -10.91
N THR A 30 3.93 -21.15 -10.66
CA THR A 30 5.37 -21.33 -10.87
C THR A 30 6.11 -21.76 -9.59
N ASN A 31 5.44 -21.84 -8.44
CA ASN A 31 6.08 -21.88 -7.12
C ASN A 31 7.07 -23.05 -6.92
N THR A 32 6.79 -24.21 -7.50
CA THR A 32 7.61 -25.43 -7.35
C THR A 32 8.71 -25.59 -8.39
N THR A 33 8.78 -24.71 -9.39
CA THR A 33 9.80 -24.76 -10.45
C THR A 33 11.12 -24.16 -9.94
N GLN A 34 12.20 -24.93 -10.06
CA GLN A 34 13.56 -24.45 -9.77
C GLN A 34 14.03 -23.50 -10.88
N GLN A 35 14.70 -22.42 -10.48
CA GLN A 35 15.18 -21.37 -11.37
C GLN A 35 16.53 -20.87 -10.88
N THR A 36 17.31 -20.29 -11.78
CA THR A 36 18.54 -19.59 -11.42
C THR A 36 18.21 -18.31 -10.61
N GLY A 37 19.17 -17.80 -9.85
CA GLY A 37 18.97 -16.61 -9.04
C GLY A 37 19.34 -15.31 -9.76
N TYR A 38 19.24 -14.18 -9.06
CA TYR A 38 19.88 -12.92 -9.44
C TYR A 38 19.52 -12.36 -10.84
N GLY A 39 18.34 -12.66 -11.33
CA GLY A 39 17.73 -12.06 -12.52
C GLY A 39 18.01 -12.82 -13.82
N THR A 40 18.69 -13.98 -13.74
CA THR A 40 18.99 -14.83 -14.91
C THR A 40 17.97 -15.94 -15.13
N ASP A 41 16.92 -16.00 -14.31
CA ASP A 41 15.83 -16.98 -14.43
C ASP A 41 14.99 -16.77 -15.69
N GLU A 42 14.32 -17.84 -16.13
CA GLU A 42 13.52 -17.86 -17.35
C GLU A 42 12.38 -16.83 -17.33
N TYR A 43 11.74 -16.63 -16.16
CA TYR A 43 10.64 -15.68 -16.01
C TYR A 43 11.12 -14.22 -16.12
N SER A 44 12.30 -13.93 -15.59
CA SER A 44 12.93 -12.62 -15.78
C SER A 44 13.28 -12.40 -17.25
N GLN A 45 13.72 -13.43 -17.97
CA GLN A 45 13.97 -13.30 -19.42
C GLN A 45 12.69 -13.11 -20.23
N GLU A 46 11.63 -13.86 -19.92
CA GLU A 46 10.31 -13.67 -20.54
C GLU A 46 9.79 -12.24 -20.31
N ALA A 47 9.89 -11.73 -19.09
CA ALA A 47 9.51 -10.36 -18.76
C ALA A 47 10.30 -9.33 -19.57
N ARG A 48 11.62 -9.53 -19.74
CA ARG A 48 12.45 -8.64 -20.59
C ARG A 48 11.99 -8.68 -22.04
N GLN A 49 11.72 -9.86 -22.60
CA GLN A 49 11.25 -10.00 -23.99
C GLN A 49 9.91 -9.27 -24.21
N LEU A 50 8.97 -9.44 -23.29
CA LEU A 50 7.67 -8.75 -23.36
C LEU A 50 7.85 -7.23 -23.25
N LEU A 51 8.70 -6.76 -22.33
CA LEU A 51 9.00 -5.34 -22.20
C LEU A 51 9.67 -4.78 -23.45
N LEU A 52 10.69 -5.43 -24.01
CA LEU A 52 11.37 -4.99 -25.24
C LEU A 52 10.39 -4.86 -26.42
N ALA A 53 9.48 -5.81 -26.56
CA ALA A 53 8.41 -5.74 -27.56
C ALA A 53 7.51 -4.52 -27.36
N GLN A 54 7.14 -4.20 -26.11
CA GLN A 54 6.34 -3.02 -25.78
C GLN A 54 7.10 -1.70 -25.95
N LEU A 55 8.39 -1.71 -25.67
CA LEU A 55 9.29 -0.58 -25.84
C LEU A 55 9.60 -0.29 -27.31
N ASN A 56 9.35 -1.26 -28.21
CA ASN A 56 9.83 -1.25 -29.58
C ASN A 56 11.34 -0.98 -29.63
N ALA A 57 12.09 -1.76 -28.85
CA ALA A 57 13.53 -1.65 -28.70
C ALA A 57 14.18 -3.04 -28.66
N THR A 58 15.46 -3.11 -28.97
CA THR A 58 16.25 -4.36 -28.88
C THR A 58 17.10 -4.40 -27.62
N ASP A 59 17.60 -5.59 -27.27
CA ASP A 59 18.60 -5.78 -26.21
C ASP A 59 19.91 -5.00 -26.46
N ASP A 60 20.21 -4.64 -27.71
CA ASP A 60 21.37 -3.82 -28.05
C ASP A 60 21.12 -2.32 -27.79
N GLU A 61 19.86 -1.87 -27.86
CA GLU A 61 19.49 -0.48 -27.58
C GLU A 61 19.34 -0.22 -26.08
N VAL A 62 18.73 -1.15 -25.34
CA VAL A 62 18.42 -0.98 -23.91
C VAL A 62 18.69 -2.25 -23.09
N ALA A 63 19.14 -2.07 -21.85
CA ALA A 63 19.17 -3.10 -20.83
C ALA A 63 17.99 -2.93 -19.85
N ILE A 64 17.44 -4.04 -19.36
CA ILE A 64 16.32 -4.04 -18.40
C ILE A 64 16.73 -4.76 -17.10
N HIS A 65 16.66 -4.03 -15.99
CA HIS A 65 17.00 -4.53 -14.66
C HIS A 65 15.80 -4.41 -13.72
N PHE A 66 15.49 -5.48 -13.00
CA PHE A 66 14.41 -5.48 -12.01
C PHE A 66 14.94 -5.16 -10.62
N VAL A 67 14.28 -4.24 -9.92
CA VAL A 67 14.61 -3.82 -8.56
C VAL A 67 13.36 -3.85 -7.68
N PRO A 68 13.49 -4.02 -6.34
CA PRO A 68 12.32 -4.28 -5.49
C PRO A 68 11.45 -3.05 -5.20
N SER A 69 11.94 -1.82 -5.41
CA SER A 69 11.19 -0.60 -5.07
C SER A 69 11.59 0.62 -5.90
N GLY A 70 10.71 1.62 -5.98
CA GLY A 70 10.97 2.89 -6.66
C GLY A 70 12.17 3.67 -6.09
N THR A 71 12.30 3.74 -4.77
CA THR A 71 13.47 4.36 -4.14
C THR A 71 14.77 3.66 -4.54
N ALA A 72 14.78 2.32 -4.63
CA ALA A 72 15.93 1.59 -5.15
C ALA A 72 16.19 1.90 -6.63
N ALA A 73 15.15 2.00 -7.47
CA ALA A 73 15.27 2.37 -8.87
C ALA A 73 15.94 3.75 -9.03
N ASN A 74 15.48 4.75 -8.28
CA ASN A 74 16.04 6.12 -8.30
C ASN A 74 17.50 6.14 -7.82
N LEU A 75 17.75 5.60 -6.62
CA LEU A 75 19.07 5.46 -6.00
C LEU A 75 20.10 4.84 -6.96
N ILE A 76 19.77 3.68 -7.53
CA ILE A 76 20.69 2.90 -8.37
C ILE A 76 20.95 3.62 -9.69
N SER A 77 19.89 4.14 -10.32
CA SER A 77 20.00 4.87 -11.59
C SER A 77 20.88 6.10 -11.42
N ILE A 78 20.66 6.89 -10.38
CA ILE A 78 21.44 8.11 -10.12
C ILE A 78 22.90 7.74 -9.79
N ALA A 79 23.14 6.75 -8.94
CA ALA A 79 24.49 6.32 -8.58
C ALA A 79 25.29 5.73 -9.76
N SER A 80 24.62 5.11 -10.74
CA SER A 80 25.28 4.62 -11.97
C SER A 80 25.73 5.74 -12.91
N CYS A 81 25.13 6.93 -12.78
CA CYS A 81 25.34 8.05 -13.67
C CYS A 81 26.38 9.06 -13.17
N LEU A 82 26.49 9.23 -11.86
CA LEU A 82 27.16 10.36 -11.25
C LEU A 82 28.53 10.01 -10.68
N ARG A 83 29.51 10.88 -10.94
CA ARG A 83 30.78 10.90 -10.20
C ARG A 83 30.60 11.56 -8.84
N PRO A 84 31.52 11.36 -7.86
CA PRO A 84 31.34 11.86 -6.50
C PRO A 84 31.11 13.39 -6.37
N TYR A 85 31.65 14.19 -7.30
CA TYR A 85 31.48 15.65 -7.32
C TYR A 85 30.29 16.12 -8.18
N GLU A 86 29.56 15.20 -8.81
CA GLU A 86 28.42 15.51 -9.67
C GLU A 86 27.11 15.46 -8.89
N ALA A 87 26.11 16.16 -9.43
CA ALA A 87 24.82 16.37 -8.81
C ALA A 87 23.66 16.09 -9.79
N VAL A 88 22.52 15.75 -9.21
CA VAL A 88 21.24 15.60 -9.92
C VAL A 88 20.40 16.87 -9.75
N LEU A 89 19.79 17.36 -10.82
CA LEU A 89 18.79 18.41 -10.77
C LEU A 89 17.40 17.79 -10.74
N ALA A 90 16.55 18.24 -9.83
CA ALA A 90 15.16 17.79 -9.73
C ALA A 90 14.26 18.97 -9.39
N VAL A 91 12.99 18.91 -9.80
CA VAL A 91 12.02 19.89 -9.31
C VAL A 91 11.83 19.74 -7.80
N GLN A 92 11.54 20.83 -7.11
CA GLN A 92 11.37 20.84 -5.65
C GLN A 92 10.36 19.80 -5.14
N THR A 93 9.35 19.46 -5.93
CA THR A 93 8.33 18.48 -5.57
C THR A 93 8.69 17.04 -5.92
N GLY A 94 9.85 16.82 -6.54
CA GLY A 94 10.30 15.52 -7.00
C GLY A 94 10.46 14.54 -5.84
N HIS A 95 10.04 13.29 -6.03
CA HIS A 95 10.08 12.27 -4.98
C HIS A 95 11.44 12.16 -4.27
N ILE A 96 12.54 12.22 -5.04
CA ILE A 96 13.91 12.13 -4.51
C ILE A 96 14.30 13.30 -3.58
N VAL A 97 13.61 14.44 -3.66
CA VAL A 97 13.91 15.63 -2.83
C VAL A 97 13.40 15.44 -1.40
N ASP A 98 12.18 14.92 -1.24
CA ASP A 98 11.48 14.94 0.05
C ASP A 98 11.14 13.55 0.60
N LYS A 99 10.87 12.56 -0.26
CA LYS A 99 10.15 11.32 0.12
C LYS A 99 11.00 10.06 0.08
N GLU A 100 12.32 10.21 0.11
CA GLU A 100 13.27 9.08 0.11
C GLU A 100 14.25 9.13 1.29
N ALA A 101 13.98 9.95 2.31
CA ALA A 101 14.79 10.06 3.52
C ALA A 101 16.29 10.30 3.23
N GLY A 102 16.58 11.14 2.22
CA GLY A 102 17.95 11.45 1.82
C GLY A 102 18.70 10.29 1.15
N ALA A 103 17.99 9.36 0.51
CA ALA A 103 18.61 8.19 -0.14
C ALA A 103 19.66 8.57 -1.18
N ILE A 104 19.46 9.68 -1.90
CA ILE A 104 20.42 10.16 -2.91
C ILE A 104 21.63 10.77 -2.23
N GLU A 105 21.44 11.60 -1.21
CA GLU A 105 22.51 12.21 -0.42
C GLU A 105 23.36 11.14 0.29
N ALA A 106 22.74 10.04 0.72
CA ALA A 106 23.44 8.88 1.29
C ALA A 106 24.39 8.18 0.29
N THR A 107 24.28 8.48 -1.01
CA THR A 107 25.28 8.06 -2.02
C THR A 107 26.45 9.02 -2.18
N GLY A 108 26.38 10.19 -1.54
CA GLY A 108 27.37 11.26 -1.68
C GLY A 108 27.03 12.30 -2.76
N HIS A 109 25.87 12.19 -3.42
CA HIS A 109 25.45 13.13 -4.47
C HIS A 109 24.49 14.19 -3.94
N LYS A 110 24.72 15.44 -4.33
CA LYS A 110 23.83 16.56 -4.02
C LYS A 110 22.62 16.56 -4.97
N ILE A 111 21.44 16.86 -4.42
CA ILE A 111 20.28 17.27 -5.22
C ILE A 111 20.27 18.80 -5.37
N ILE A 112 20.21 19.29 -6.60
CA ILE A 112 20.04 20.71 -6.93
C ILE A 112 18.57 20.94 -7.25
N ALA A 113 17.84 21.52 -6.29
CA ALA A 113 16.42 21.78 -6.44
C ALA A 113 16.14 22.88 -7.49
N VAL A 114 15.17 22.61 -8.36
CA VAL A 114 14.69 23.49 -9.44
C VAL A 114 13.25 23.90 -9.14
N PRO A 115 12.89 25.20 -9.19
CA PRO A 115 11.50 25.60 -9.13
C PRO A 115 10.71 25.01 -10.31
N GLY A 116 9.69 24.19 -10.01
CA GLY A 116 8.87 23.52 -11.02
C GLY A 116 7.63 24.32 -11.42
N GLU A 117 7.08 24.01 -12.59
CA GLU A 117 5.78 24.51 -13.04
C GLU A 117 4.78 23.35 -13.05
N ARG A 118 3.78 23.37 -12.16
CA ARG A 118 2.81 22.26 -12.00
C ARG A 118 3.48 20.89 -11.80
N GLY A 119 4.59 20.86 -11.06
CA GLY A 119 5.41 19.66 -10.83
C GLY A 119 6.36 19.29 -11.99
N LYS A 120 6.46 20.11 -13.03
CA LYS A 120 7.30 19.82 -14.20
C LYS A 120 8.57 20.67 -14.24
N MET A 121 9.64 20.07 -14.75
CA MET A 121 10.85 20.74 -15.20
C MET A 121 10.63 21.25 -16.62
N THR A 122 10.96 22.51 -16.85
CA THR A 122 10.90 23.14 -18.17
C THR A 122 12.32 23.46 -18.64
N PRO A 123 12.59 23.57 -19.94
CA PRO A 123 13.89 24.02 -20.42
C PRO A 123 14.31 25.37 -19.79
N ALA A 124 13.35 26.29 -19.60
CA ALA A 124 13.62 27.60 -19.04
C ALA A 124 14.05 27.57 -17.56
N ASN A 125 13.34 26.80 -16.71
CA ASN A 125 13.69 26.70 -15.29
C ASN A 125 15.01 25.94 -15.09
N LEU A 126 15.28 24.90 -15.90
CA LEU A 126 16.55 24.18 -15.91
C LEU A 126 17.71 25.12 -16.27
N GLU A 127 17.60 25.87 -17.37
CA GLU A 127 18.63 26.82 -17.81
C GLU A 127 18.93 27.89 -16.75
N THR A 128 17.88 28.41 -16.10
CA THR A 128 18.03 29.39 -15.02
C THR A 128 18.85 28.84 -13.86
N VAL A 129 18.62 27.59 -13.46
CA VAL A 129 19.36 26.97 -12.36
C VAL A 129 20.79 26.62 -12.77
N LEU A 130 21.01 26.15 -14.00
CA LEU A 130 22.35 25.91 -14.53
C LEU A 130 23.20 27.19 -14.55
N GLN A 131 22.62 28.32 -14.96
CA GLN A 131 23.31 29.62 -14.92
C GLN A 131 23.69 30.05 -13.49
N ARG A 132 22.88 29.69 -12.49
CA ARG A 132 23.20 29.97 -11.07
C ARG A 132 24.27 29.02 -10.53
N ASN A 133 24.38 27.81 -11.06
CA ASN A 133 25.33 26.78 -10.61
C ASN A 133 26.59 26.74 -11.51
N GLN A 134 27.26 27.88 -11.67
CA GLN A 134 28.39 28.04 -12.59
C GLN A 134 29.75 28.28 -11.90
N PHE A 135 29.80 28.38 -10.57
CA PHE A 135 31.03 28.71 -9.86
C PHE A 135 31.96 27.49 -9.73
N PHE A 136 32.80 27.29 -10.75
CA PHE A 136 33.78 26.21 -10.83
C PHE A 136 35.04 26.51 -9.99
N PRO A 137 35.64 25.53 -9.28
CA PRO A 137 35.17 24.17 -9.01
C PRO A 137 34.38 24.06 -7.68
N HIS A 138 33.93 25.18 -7.11
CA HIS A 138 33.38 25.26 -5.75
C HIS A 138 31.95 24.75 -5.61
N MET A 139 31.20 24.64 -6.71
CA MET A 139 29.85 24.07 -6.75
C MET A 139 29.84 22.67 -7.33
N ALA A 140 28.98 21.80 -6.79
CA ALA A 140 28.75 20.46 -7.35
C ALA A 140 28.35 20.56 -8.83
N LYS A 141 28.93 19.72 -9.67
CA LYS A 141 28.76 19.80 -11.13
C LYS A 141 27.44 19.15 -11.54
N PRO A 142 26.48 19.88 -12.13
CA PRO A 142 25.24 19.27 -12.58
C PRO A 142 25.53 18.31 -13.74
N ARG A 143 24.98 17.09 -13.68
CA ARG A 143 25.22 16.05 -14.69
C ARG A 143 23.98 15.26 -15.07
N LEU A 144 23.01 15.14 -14.17
CA LEU A 144 21.78 14.38 -14.38
C LEU A 144 20.56 15.26 -14.11
N VAL A 145 19.54 15.15 -14.93
CA VAL A 145 18.21 15.72 -14.71
C VAL A 145 17.26 14.59 -14.33
N TYR A 146 16.52 14.77 -13.26
CA TYR A 146 15.46 13.87 -12.80
C TYR A 146 14.10 14.53 -13.05
N ILE A 147 13.18 13.76 -13.62
CA ILE A 147 11.76 14.10 -13.75
C ILE A 147 10.88 12.90 -13.39
N SER A 148 9.65 13.14 -12.95
CA SER A 148 8.65 12.09 -12.70
C SER A 148 7.54 12.15 -13.75
N ASN A 149 7.11 11.01 -14.29
CA ASN A 149 5.92 10.95 -15.16
C ASN A 149 5.01 9.75 -14.82
N ALA A 150 3.80 9.95 -14.30
CA ALA A 150 3.20 11.24 -13.93
C ALA A 150 3.93 11.92 -12.77
N THR A 151 3.78 13.24 -12.65
CA THR A 151 4.37 14.02 -11.55
C THR A 151 3.68 13.72 -10.22
N GLU A 152 4.23 14.26 -9.13
CA GLU A 152 3.65 14.17 -7.78
C GLU A 152 2.31 14.92 -7.64
N PHE A 153 2.00 15.80 -8.60
CA PHE A 153 0.68 16.46 -8.76
C PHE A 153 -0.25 15.77 -9.77
N GLY A 154 0.18 14.64 -10.35
CA GLY A 154 -0.61 13.90 -11.33
C GLY A 154 -0.65 14.51 -12.72
N THR A 155 0.11 15.57 -12.99
CA THR A 155 0.28 16.13 -14.34
C THR A 155 1.20 15.23 -15.17
N VAL A 156 1.00 15.22 -16.49
CA VAL A 156 1.77 14.37 -17.42
C VAL A 156 2.63 15.23 -18.33
N TYR A 157 3.87 14.82 -18.57
CA TYR A 157 4.65 15.39 -19.68
C TYR A 157 4.04 14.93 -20.99
N SER A 158 3.82 15.85 -21.91
CA SER A 158 3.48 15.54 -23.29
C SER A 158 4.70 15.11 -24.09
N ARG A 159 4.49 14.51 -25.26
CA ARG A 159 5.59 14.14 -26.18
C ARG A 159 6.45 15.35 -26.53
N GLN A 160 5.84 16.51 -26.80
CA GLN A 160 6.58 17.74 -27.12
C GLN A 160 7.43 18.22 -25.94
N GLU A 161 6.85 18.36 -24.74
CA GLU A 161 7.56 18.82 -23.54
C GLU A 161 8.78 17.93 -23.25
N LEU A 162 8.60 16.60 -23.30
CA LEU A 162 9.70 15.65 -23.05
C LEU A 162 10.81 15.78 -24.10
N ARG A 163 10.46 15.92 -25.39
CA ARG A 163 11.45 16.10 -26.47
C ARG A 163 12.21 17.41 -26.36
N GLU A 164 11.57 18.49 -25.92
CA GLU A 164 12.22 19.80 -25.71
C GLU A 164 13.18 19.76 -24.52
N LEU A 165 12.78 19.14 -23.42
CA LEU A 165 13.64 18.94 -22.25
C LEU A 165 14.83 18.03 -22.59
N SER A 166 14.59 16.91 -23.27
CA SER A 166 15.64 15.99 -23.74
C SER A 166 16.66 16.69 -24.64
N ARG A 167 16.20 17.50 -25.62
CA ARG A 167 17.08 18.32 -26.46
C ARG A 167 17.93 19.28 -25.63
N THR A 168 17.35 19.88 -24.60
CA THR A 168 18.07 20.80 -23.70
C THR A 168 19.13 20.07 -22.88
N CYS A 169 18.80 18.90 -22.33
CA CYS A 169 19.76 18.05 -21.62
C CYS A 169 20.94 17.69 -22.53
N ARG A 170 20.69 17.22 -23.75
CA ARG A 170 21.75 16.89 -24.73
C ARG A 170 22.65 18.06 -25.06
N ARG A 171 22.09 19.25 -25.35
CA ARG A 171 22.88 20.46 -25.62
C ARG A 171 23.79 20.83 -24.46
N ARG A 172 23.37 20.55 -23.22
CA ARG A 172 24.12 20.84 -21.99
C ARG A 172 25.01 19.69 -21.52
N GLY A 173 25.03 18.56 -22.23
CA GLY A 173 25.75 17.37 -21.80
C GLY A 173 25.21 16.79 -20.48
N LEU A 174 23.91 16.93 -20.23
CA LEU A 174 23.20 16.35 -19.08
C LEU A 174 22.51 15.06 -19.50
N LEU A 175 22.48 14.10 -18.57
CA LEU A 175 21.64 12.91 -18.68
C LEU A 175 20.21 13.23 -18.28
N LEU A 176 19.24 12.46 -18.75
CA LEU A 176 17.85 12.54 -18.36
C LEU A 176 17.37 11.19 -17.80
N LEU A 177 17.02 11.19 -16.51
CA LEU A 177 16.35 10.11 -15.80
C LEU A 177 14.86 10.44 -15.63
N LEU A 178 13.99 9.50 -16.02
CA LEU A 178 12.56 9.58 -15.76
C LEU A 178 12.12 8.53 -14.72
N ASP A 179 11.60 9.01 -13.60
CA ASP A 179 10.85 8.22 -12.63
C ASP A 179 9.47 7.88 -13.20
N GLY A 180 9.21 6.59 -13.35
CA GLY A 180 7.94 6.09 -13.88
C GLY A 180 7.15 5.29 -12.86
N ALA A 181 7.18 5.66 -11.58
CA ALA A 181 6.34 5.09 -10.52
C ALA A 181 4.85 5.04 -10.93
N ARG A 182 4.42 6.03 -11.71
CA ARG A 182 3.06 6.18 -12.24
C ARG A 182 3.06 6.29 -13.77
N LEU A 183 3.95 5.57 -14.43
CA LEU A 183 4.08 5.65 -15.89
C LEU A 183 2.83 5.12 -16.60
N GLY A 184 2.17 4.08 -16.07
CA GLY A 184 0.97 3.51 -16.68
C GLY A 184 -0.16 4.51 -16.79
N VAL A 185 -0.50 5.16 -15.68
CA VAL A 185 -1.54 6.18 -15.67
C VAL A 185 -1.16 7.40 -16.52
N ALA A 186 0.13 7.73 -16.66
CA ALA A 186 0.58 8.81 -17.54
C ALA A 186 0.42 8.46 -19.03
N LEU A 187 0.84 7.27 -19.45
CA LEU A 187 0.72 6.82 -20.85
C LEU A 187 -0.75 6.58 -21.24
N CYS A 188 -1.61 6.23 -20.29
CA CYS A 188 -3.04 6.05 -20.48
C CYS A 188 -3.88 7.31 -20.20
N ALA A 189 -3.26 8.50 -20.10
CA ALA A 189 -3.97 9.74 -19.83
C ALA A 189 -4.82 10.18 -21.04
N ALA A 190 -6.15 10.19 -20.89
CA ALA A 190 -7.08 10.45 -21.98
C ALA A 190 -6.91 11.84 -22.62
N ALA A 191 -6.54 12.86 -21.83
CA ALA A 191 -6.33 14.22 -22.32
C ALA A 191 -5.14 14.31 -23.29
N ALA A 192 -4.05 13.58 -23.03
CA ALA A 192 -2.89 13.53 -23.93
C ALA A 192 -3.23 12.83 -25.25
N ALA A 193 -4.04 11.77 -25.18
CA ALA A 193 -4.52 11.05 -26.36
C ALA A 193 -5.47 11.90 -27.23
N ALA A 194 -6.42 12.59 -26.61
CA ALA A 194 -7.35 13.47 -27.33
C ALA A 194 -6.64 14.63 -28.06
N ALA A 195 -5.50 15.09 -27.53
CA ALA A 195 -4.68 16.13 -28.14
C ALA A 195 -3.69 15.60 -29.20
N GLY A 196 -3.64 14.28 -29.45
CA GLY A 196 -2.67 13.67 -30.38
C GLY A 196 -1.21 13.84 -29.95
N ASN A 197 -0.97 14.06 -28.66
CA ASN A 197 0.35 14.38 -28.08
C ASN A 197 0.75 13.36 -26.99
N GLU A 198 0.18 12.16 -27.08
CA GLU A 198 0.45 11.02 -26.20
C GLU A 198 1.92 10.59 -26.28
N LEU A 199 2.51 10.34 -25.11
CA LEU A 199 3.80 9.67 -25.03
C LEU A 199 3.61 8.18 -25.34
N THR A 200 4.53 7.64 -26.13
CA THR A 200 4.67 6.19 -26.31
C THR A 200 5.88 5.68 -25.54
N PHE A 201 5.98 4.37 -25.30
CA PHE A 201 7.20 3.80 -24.75
C PHE A 201 8.43 4.08 -25.61
N ARG A 202 8.29 4.06 -26.96
CA ARG A 202 9.40 4.40 -27.86
C ARG A 202 9.86 5.85 -27.68
N ASP A 203 8.93 6.79 -27.49
CA ASP A 203 9.31 8.18 -27.19
C ASP A 203 10.15 8.30 -25.91
N LEU A 204 9.89 7.46 -24.89
CA LEU A 204 10.70 7.41 -23.66
C LEU A 204 12.10 6.89 -23.95
N VAL A 205 12.21 5.74 -24.63
CA VAL A 205 13.49 5.17 -25.07
C VAL A 205 14.30 6.18 -25.85
N ASP A 206 13.65 6.94 -26.75
CA ASP A 206 14.33 7.94 -27.58
C ASP A 206 14.71 9.19 -26.79
N ALA A 207 13.94 9.61 -25.78
CA ALA A 207 14.13 10.86 -25.06
C ALA A 207 14.98 10.78 -23.79
N THR A 208 15.01 9.65 -23.07
CA THR A 208 15.69 9.52 -21.75
C THR A 208 16.87 8.55 -21.75
N ASP A 209 17.92 8.86 -21.00
CA ASP A 209 19.08 7.96 -20.89
C ASP A 209 18.76 6.75 -19.99
N ILE A 210 17.95 6.99 -18.95
CA ILE A 210 17.40 5.96 -18.08
C ILE A 210 15.93 6.32 -17.79
N PHE A 211 15.06 5.34 -17.72
CA PHE A 211 13.76 5.49 -17.09
C PHE A 211 13.40 4.18 -16.39
N TRP A 212 12.37 4.18 -15.55
CA TRP A 212 11.90 2.93 -14.97
C TRP A 212 10.38 2.83 -15.00
N ILE A 213 9.88 1.61 -15.11
CA ILE A 213 8.47 1.30 -15.26
C ILE A 213 7.94 0.78 -13.92
N GLY A 214 6.94 1.48 -13.39
CA GLY A 214 6.27 1.14 -12.15
C GLY A 214 5.45 -0.15 -12.24
N GLY A 215 5.80 -1.16 -11.45
CA GLY A 215 5.02 -2.38 -11.29
C GLY A 215 4.16 -2.33 -10.03
N THR A 216 4.74 -1.90 -8.90
CA THR A 216 4.09 -1.91 -7.58
C THR A 216 2.75 -1.16 -7.57
N LYS A 217 2.72 0.06 -8.12
CA LYS A 217 1.49 0.88 -8.18
C LYS A 217 0.51 0.42 -9.26
N MET A 218 0.89 -0.54 -10.10
CA MET A 218 0.10 -1.10 -11.21
C MET A 218 -0.21 -2.58 -10.98
N GLY A 219 -0.38 -2.99 -9.72
CA GLY A 219 -0.89 -4.31 -9.35
C GLY A 219 0.17 -5.36 -9.02
N ALA A 220 1.46 -5.06 -9.13
CA ALA A 220 2.48 -5.95 -8.60
C ALA A 220 2.54 -5.89 -7.06
N LEU A 221 2.86 -7.02 -6.43
CA LEU A 221 3.19 -7.14 -5.02
C LEU A 221 4.40 -6.27 -4.66
N LEU A 222 5.41 -6.29 -5.54
CA LEU A 222 6.56 -5.39 -5.54
C LEU A 222 7.26 -5.48 -6.89
N GLY A 223 8.03 -4.45 -7.21
CA GLY A 223 9.02 -4.50 -8.29
C GLY A 223 8.88 -3.38 -9.30
N GLU A 224 10.02 -2.90 -9.76
CA GLU A 224 10.16 -1.89 -10.80
C GLU A 224 11.11 -2.40 -11.88
N ALA A 225 10.87 -2.03 -13.13
CA ALA A 225 11.75 -2.38 -14.26
C ALA A 225 12.52 -1.14 -14.73
N VAL A 226 13.81 -1.08 -14.41
CA VAL A 226 14.71 0.00 -14.85
C VAL A 226 15.20 -0.30 -16.26
N VAL A 227 14.94 0.62 -17.17
CA VAL A 227 15.35 0.58 -18.58
C VAL A 227 16.52 1.55 -18.77
N VAL A 228 17.68 1.00 -19.11
CA VAL A 228 18.94 1.73 -19.25
C VAL A 228 19.36 1.73 -20.71
N ARG A 229 19.51 2.91 -21.32
CA ARG A 229 19.94 3.02 -22.71
C ARG A 229 21.43 2.69 -22.83
N ARG A 230 21.80 1.81 -23.76
CA ARG A 230 23.18 1.32 -23.97
C ARG A 230 24.09 2.27 -24.77
N THR A 231 23.75 3.55 -24.83
CA THR A 231 24.51 4.54 -25.62
C THR A 231 25.63 5.23 -24.86
N GLY A 232 25.85 4.91 -23.58
CA GLY A 232 26.84 5.60 -22.77
C GLY A 232 27.34 4.79 -21.57
N PRO A 233 28.39 5.29 -20.89
CA PRO A 233 29.13 4.54 -19.88
C PRO A 233 28.33 4.26 -18.59
N TRP A 234 27.16 4.87 -18.40
CA TRP A 234 26.28 4.58 -17.27
C TRP A 234 25.61 3.20 -17.38
N ALA A 235 25.57 2.61 -18.58
CA ALA A 235 25.09 1.26 -18.78
C ALA A 235 26.12 0.20 -18.36
N ASP A 236 27.41 0.55 -18.40
CA ASP A 236 28.51 -0.37 -18.11
C ASP A 236 28.55 -0.70 -16.61
N GLY A 237 28.31 -1.97 -16.27
CA GLY A 237 28.38 -2.43 -14.88
C GLY A 237 27.20 -1.99 -14.01
N PHE A 238 26.05 -1.66 -14.60
CA PHE A 238 24.84 -1.29 -13.87
C PHE A 238 24.44 -2.34 -12.81
N GLU A 239 24.64 -3.63 -13.09
CA GLU A 239 24.36 -4.72 -12.15
C GLU A 239 25.20 -4.65 -10.87
N PHE A 240 26.42 -4.08 -10.93
CA PHE A 240 27.22 -3.85 -9.73
C PHE A 240 26.55 -2.83 -8.81
N HIS A 241 25.94 -1.78 -9.36
CA HIS A 241 25.16 -0.82 -8.56
C HIS A 241 23.93 -1.50 -7.94
N VAL A 242 23.23 -2.34 -8.70
CA VAL A 242 22.09 -3.12 -8.18
C VAL A 242 22.52 -4.04 -7.03
N LYS A 243 23.65 -4.75 -7.19
CA LYS A 243 24.19 -5.66 -6.17
C LYS A 243 24.69 -4.92 -4.93
N GLN A 244 25.48 -3.87 -5.11
CA GLN A 244 26.09 -3.10 -4.02
C GLN A 244 25.03 -2.43 -3.14
N ARG A 245 23.88 -2.07 -3.71
CA ARG A 245 22.75 -1.46 -3.00
C ARG A 245 21.71 -2.49 -2.51
N GLY A 246 22.10 -3.76 -2.42
CA GLY A 246 21.26 -4.82 -1.84
C GLY A 246 19.98 -5.13 -2.61
N SER A 247 19.88 -4.68 -3.87
CA SER A 247 18.66 -4.80 -4.67
C SER A 247 18.70 -5.96 -5.66
N LEU A 248 19.84 -6.65 -5.79
CA LEU A 248 19.96 -7.87 -6.61
C LEU A 248 19.43 -9.07 -5.83
N LEU A 249 18.13 -9.35 -5.99
CA LEU A 249 17.43 -10.38 -5.23
C LEU A 249 17.88 -11.80 -5.62
N GLY A 250 18.09 -12.65 -4.61
CA GLY A 250 18.39 -14.08 -4.85
C GLY A 250 17.25 -14.81 -5.56
N LYS A 251 15.99 -14.52 -5.18
CA LYS A 251 14.77 -15.02 -5.83
C LYS A 251 14.14 -13.96 -6.74
N SER A 252 14.93 -13.43 -7.66
CA SER A 252 14.53 -12.43 -8.68
C SER A 252 13.30 -12.82 -9.49
N ARG A 253 13.05 -14.13 -9.68
CA ARG A 253 11.87 -14.65 -10.37
C ARG A 253 10.55 -14.08 -9.86
N VAL A 254 10.47 -13.64 -8.61
CA VAL A 254 9.27 -12.97 -8.07
C VAL A 254 8.99 -11.68 -8.85
N LEU A 255 10.02 -10.92 -9.25
CA LEU A 255 9.86 -9.73 -10.08
C LEU A 255 9.58 -10.13 -11.54
N GLY A 256 10.33 -11.10 -12.08
CA GLY A 256 10.16 -11.60 -13.45
C GLY A 256 8.74 -12.09 -13.74
N VAL A 257 8.20 -13.00 -12.91
CA VAL A 257 6.83 -13.52 -13.06
C VAL A 257 5.79 -12.40 -13.07
N GLN A 258 5.95 -11.41 -12.20
CA GLN A 258 5.00 -10.31 -12.10
C GLN A 258 5.03 -9.42 -13.35
N PHE A 259 6.21 -9.00 -13.82
CA PHE A 259 6.31 -8.19 -15.03
C PHE A 259 5.89 -8.98 -16.29
N ALA A 260 6.21 -10.27 -16.37
CA ALA A 260 5.74 -11.11 -17.46
C ALA A 260 4.20 -11.18 -17.51
N GLU A 261 3.53 -11.32 -16.36
CA GLU A 261 2.07 -11.35 -16.31
C GLU A 261 1.45 -9.95 -16.54
N LEU A 262 2.05 -8.87 -16.03
CA LEU A 262 1.58 -7.50 -16.26
C LEU A 262 1.56 -7.13 -17.75
N PHE A 263 2.58 -7.54 -18.49
CA PHE A 263 2.70 -7.22 -19.91
C PHE A 263 2.08 -8.29 -20.83
N ARG A 264 1.47 -9.33 -20.26
CA ARG A 264 0.68 -10.31 -21.00
C ARG A 264 -0.73 -9.77 -21.25
N ASP A 265 -1.19 -9.89 -22.50
CA ASP A 265 -2.54 -9.51 -22.93
C ASP A 265 -2.94 -8.06 -22.61
N GLY A 266 -1.96 -7.16 -22.42
CA GLY A 266 -2.21 -5.74 -22.14
C GLY A 266 -2.74 -5.41 -20.74
N LEU A 267 -2.60 -6.32 -19.77
CA LEU A 267 -3.10 -6.14 -18.40
C LEU A 267 -2.63 -4.81 -17.77
N TRP A 268 -1.34 -4.47 -17.85
CA TRP A 268 -0.78 -3.25 -17.29
C TRP A 268 -1.52 -1.98 -17.78
N PHE A 269 -1.89 -1.92 -19.07
CA PHE A 269 -2.64 -0.81 -19.63
C PHE A 269 -4.12 -0.81 -19.24
N GLU A 270 -4.73 -1.98 -19.06
CA GLU A 270 -6.08 -2.11 -18.52
C GLU A 270 -6.17 -1.53 -17.10
N LEU A 271 -5.24 -1.94 -16.22
CA LEU A 271 -5.14 -1.48 -14.84
C LEU A 271 -4.93 0.04 -14.76
N ALA A 272 -4.05 0.58 -15.60
CA ALA A 272 -3.82 2.02 -15.70
C ALA A 272 -5.06 2.81 -16.15
N ARG A 273 -5.76 2.31 -17.18
CA ARG A 273 -7.01 2.94 -17.68
C ARG A 273 -8.11 2.91 -16.62
N HIS A 274 -8.23 1.81 -15.88
CA HIS A 274 -9.18 1.70 -14.78
C HIS A 274 -8.94 2.76 -13.71
N ALA A 275 -7.70 2.88 -13.22
CA ALA A 275 -7.33 3.90 -12.23
C ALA A 275 -7.66 5.32 -12.73
N ASN A 276 -7.26 5.66 -13.95
CA ASN A 276 -7.59 6.97 -14.55
C ASN A 276 -9.11 7.21 -14.69
N ALA A 277 -9.87 6.18 -15.07
CA ALA A 277 -11.33 6.28 -15.20
C ALA A 277 -12.00 6.55 -13.85
N MET A 278 -11.53 5.91 -12.77
CA MET A 278 -12.05 6.14 -11.42
C MET A 278 -11.78 7.55 -10.94
N ALA A 279 -10.54 8.06 -11.09
CA ALA A 279 -10.21 9.45 -10.76
C ALA A 279 -11.05 10.44 -11.58
N SER A 280 -11.23 10.19 -12.88
CA SER A 280 -12.04 11.05 -13.75
C SER A 280 -13.50 11.11 -13.29
N ARG A 281 -14.09 9.99 -12.86
CA ARG A 281 -15.45 9.95 -12.31
C ARG A 281 -15.57 10.76 -11.01
N ILE A 282 -14.59 10.64 -10.11
CA ILE A 282 -14.52 11.43 -8.87
C ILE A 282 -14.43 12.93 -9.20
N ALA A 283 -13.48 13.31 -10.06
CA ALA A 283 -13.25 14.70 -10.45
C ALA A 283 -14.50 15.34 -11.09
N ALA A 284 -15.18 14.61 -11.99
CA ALA A 284 -16.42 15.07 -12.61
C ALA A 284 -17.52 15.31 -11.57
N GLN A 285 -17.62 14.46 -10.54
CA GLN A 285 -18.59 14.66 -9.49
C GLN A 285 -18.24 15.85 -8.58
N VAL A 286 -16.98 15.96 -8.18
CA VAL A 286 -16.47 17.08 -7.39
C VAL A 286 -16.83 18.40 -8.08
N GLY A 287 -16.60 18.51 -9.39
CA GLY A 287 -17.02 19.67 -10.18
C GLY A 287 -18.53 19.92 -10.15
N ARG A 288 -19.37 18.88 -10.21
CA ARG A 288 -20.84 19.01 -10.07
C ARG A 288 -21.29 19.45 -8.68
N MET A 289 -20.49 19.18 -7.64
CA MET A 289 -20.73 19.66 -6.28
C MET A 289 -20.33 21.14 -6.10
N GLY A 290 -19.66 21.74 -7.10
CA GLY A 290 -19.18 23.12 -7.05
C GLY A 290 -17.86 23.28 -6.30
N TRP A 291 -17.16 22.17 -6.02
CA TRP A 291 -15.82 22.22 -5.41
C TRP A 291 -14.76 22.45 -6.48
N GLU A 292 -13.74 23.24 -6.14
CA GLU A 292 -12.64 23.57 -7.04
C GLU A 292 -11.69 22.38 -7.20
N LEU A 293 -11.41 22.02 -8.44
CA LEU A 293 -10.25 21.18 -8.78
C LEU A 293 -9.02 22.08 -8.86
N VAL A 294 -8.12 21.94 -7.89
CA VAL A 294 -6.88 22.76 -7.79
C VAL A 294 -5.94 22.51 -8.97
N ALA A 295 -6.01 21.31 -9.55
CA ALA A 295 -5.34 20.96 -10.78
C ALA A 295 -6.28 20.12 -11.65
N ALA A 296 -6.10 20.22 -12.97
CA ALA A 296 -6.78 19.33 -13.90
C ALA A 296 -6.42 17.86 -13.59
N THR A 297 -7.44 17.01 -13.49
CA THR A 297 -7.26 15.56 -13.29
C THR A 297 -6.82 14.92 -14.61
N GLU A 298 -5.51 14.80 -14.81
CA GLU A 298 -4.90 14.18 -16.00
C GLU A 298 -4.70 12.67 -15.82
N THR A 299 -4.63 12.19 -14.57
CA THR A 299 -4.28 10.80 -14.21
C THR A 299 -5.14 10.26 -13.05
N ASN A 300 -4.64 9.29 -12.29
CA ASN A 300 -5.31 8.65 -11.16
C ASN A 300 -5.34 9.50 -9.86
N GLN A 301 -4.81 10.74 -9.90
CA GLN A 301 -4.73 11.65 -8.77
C GLN A 301 -5.69 12.83 -8.94
N VAL A 302 -6.51 13.10 -7.93
CA VAL A 302 -7.47 14.21 -7.89
C VAL A 302 -7.11 15.12 -6.72
N PHE A 303 -6.94 16.42 -7.02
CA PHE A 303 -6.68 17.47 -6.03
C PHE A 303 -7.86 18.42 -5.99
N VAL A 304 -8.53 18.47 -4.84
CA VAL A 304 -9.77 19.24 -4.68
C VAL A 304 -9.71 20.09 -3.42
N ALA A 305 -10.10 21.37 -3.55
CA ALA A 305 -10.30 22.26 -2.40
C ALA A 305 -11.67 21.99 -1.79
N VAL A 306 -11.67 21.48 -0.56
CA VAL A 306 -12.88 21.12 0.20
C VAL A 306 -13.09 22.15 1.30
N PRO A 307 -14.31 22.69 1.50
CA PRO A 307 -14.59 23.57 2.64
C PRO A 307 -14.28 22.88 3.97
N ASP A 308 -13.64 23.58 4.90
CA ASP A 308 -13.18 22.97 6.16
C ASP A 308 -14.32 22.35 6.98
N GLU A 309 -15.51 22.96 6.92
CA GLU A 309 -16.73 22.45 7.57
C GLU A 309 -17.21 21.08 7.03
N MET A 310 -16.77 20.70 5.83
CA MET A 310 -17.13 19.45 5.17
C MET A 310 -16.13 18.32 5.45
N LEU A 311 -14.90 18.63 5.90
CA LEU A 311 -13.84 17.65 6.08
C LEU A 311 -14.24 16.52 7.02
N GLY A 312 -14.76 16.83 8.21
CA GLY A 312 -15.16 15.81 9.17
C GLY A 312 -16.25 14.86 8.63
N MET A 313 -17.20 15.39 7.84
CA MET A 313 -18.21 14.54 7.18
C MET A 313 -17.64 13.68 6.06
N LEU A 314 -16.56 14.14 5.41
CA LEU A 314 -15.88 13.40 4.37
C LEU A 314 -15.02 12.27 4.95
N GLU A 315 -14.32 12.54 6.05
CA GLU A 315 -13.51 11.56 6.81
C GLU A 315 -14.37 10.43 7.40
N GLU A 316 -15.64 10.67 7.70
CA GLU A 316 -16.58 9.61 8.10
C GLU A 316 -16.85 8.59 6.98
N ARG A 317 -16.55 8.94 5.72
CA ARG A 317 -16.90 8.14 4.53
C ARG A 317 -15.71 7.59 3.78
N ILE A 318 -14.66 8.39 3.66
CA ILE A 318 -13.45 8.04 2.92
C ILE A 318 -12.19 8.44 3.69
N ARG A 319 -11.05 7.84 3.34
CA ARG A 319 -9.72 8.31 3.75
C ARG A 319 -9.07 9.02 2.57
N PHE A 320 -8.40 10.12 2.84
CA PHE A 320 -7.68 10.95 1.87
C PHE A 320 -6.51 11.64 2.58
N TYR A 321 -5.60 12.22 1.80
CA TYR A 321 -4.49 12.98 2.35
C TYR A 321 -4.82 14.47 2.34
N GLU A 322 -4.67 15.16 3.47
CA GLU A 322 -4.68 16.63 3.51
C GLU A 322 -3.37 17.14 2.89
N TRP A 323 -3.46 17.76 1.72
CA TRP A 323 -2.30 18.20 0.96
C TRP A 323 -1.84 19.60 1.37
N GLU A 324 -2.78 20.54 1.47
CA GLU A 324 -2.50 21.94 1.77
C GLU A 324 -3.71 22.60 2.44
N LYS A 325 -3.50 23.35 3.52
CA LYS A 325 -4.55 24.14 4.16
C LYS A 325 -4.53 25.57 3.63
N ARG A 326 -5.62 26.02 3.02
CA ARG A 326 -5.81 27.40 2.55
C ARG A 326 -6.59 28.19 3.59
N VAL A 327 -5.91 28.53 4.69
CA VAL A 327 -6.52 29.18 5.88
C VAL A 327 -7.27 30.48 5.52
N GLY A 328 -6.78 31.25 4.54
CA GLY A 328 -7.43 32.49 4.09
C GLY A 328 -8.73 32.28 3.30
N GLU A 329 -8.94 31.09 2.73
CA GLU A 329 -10.09 30.75 1.89
C GLU A 329 -11.10 29.85 2.63
N GLY A 330 -10.76 29.36 3.82
CA GLY A 330 -11.60 28.41 4.59
C GLY A 330 -11.74 27.05 3.90
N THR A 331 -10.74 26.66 3.11
CA THR A 331 -10.71 25.38 2.40
C THR A 331 -9.41 24.63 2.66
N THR A 332 -9.49 23.31 2.55
CA THR A 332 -8.33 22.41 2.58
C THR A 332 -8.28 21.64 1.29
N VAL A 333 -7.12 21.70 0.62
CA VAL A 333 -6.82 20.88 -0.54
C VAL A 333 -6.56 19.46 -0.06
N ILE A 334 -7.39 18.53 -0.53
CA ILE A 334 -7.19 17.11 -0.28
C ILE A 334 -6.71 16.42 -1.57
N ARG A 335 -5.93 15.36 -1.40
CA ARG A 335 -5.52 14.46 -2.48
C ARG A 335 -6.27 13.14 -2.33
N ILE A 336 -6.98 12.79 -3.40
CA ILE A 336 -7.65 11.50 -3.58
C ILE A 336 -6.87 10.75 -4.67
N VAL A 337 -6.42 9.55 -4.35
CA VAL A 337 -5.69 8.68 -5.28
C VAL A 337 -6.53 7.44 -5.54
N THR A 338 -6.65 7.07 -6.81
CA THR A 338 -7.29 5.82 -7.25
C THR A 338 -6.24 4.86 -7.77
N SER A 339 -6.51 3.56 -7.69
CA SER A 339 -5.59 2.49 -8.03
C SER A 339 -6.21 1.54 -9.05
N TRP A 340 -5.41 0.58 -9.50
CA TRP A 340 -5.85 -0.54 -10.32
C TRP A 340 -7.00 -1.34 -9.69
N ALA A 341 -7.16 -1.27 -8.37
CA ALA A 341 -8.13 -2.03 -7.58
C ALA A 341 -9.28 -1.17 -7.03
N THR A 342 -9.34 0.12 -7.36
CA THR A 342 -10.40 1.00 -6.86
C THR A 342 -11.78 0.45 -7.27
N ASP A 343 -12.65 0.21 -6.28
CA ASP A 343 -13.99 -0.33 -6.50
C ASP A 343 -14.90 0.74 -7.09
N GLU A 344 -15.46 0.43 -8.27
CA GLU A 344 -16.42 1.31 -8.94
C GLU A 344 -17.63 1.65 -8.07
N MET A 345 -18.10 0.70 -7.25
CA MET A 345 -19.25 0.92 -6.36
C MET A 345 -18.92 1.91 -5.25
N GLU A 346 -17.66 1.96 -4.81
CA GLU A 346 -17.17 2.92 -3.81
C GLU A 346 -17.05 4.32 -4.43
N VAL A 347 -16.54 4.41 -5.66
CA VAL A 347 -16.57 5.65 -6.45
C VAL A 347 -18.00 6.12 -6.68
N GLU A 348 -18.93 5.23 -7.03
CA GLU A 348 -20.34 5.58 -7.14
C GLU A 348 -20.95 6.03 -5.82
N ARG A 349 -20.59 5.39 -4.70
CA ARG A 349 -21.08 5.77 -3.38
C ARG A 349 -20.58 7.14 -2.96
N PHE A 350 -19.31 7.45 -3.26
CA PHE A 350 -18.76 8.79 -3.15
C PHE A 350 -19.56 9.76 -4.06
N CYS A 351 -19.83 9.32 -5.30
CA CYS A 351 -20.48 10.18 -6.28
C CYS A 351 -21.99 10.37 -6.09
N ARG A 352 -22.65 9.49 -5.34
CA ARG A 352 -24.05 9.67 -4.98
C ARG A 352 -24.15 10.90 -4.08
N GLN A 353 -24.69 11.99 -4.64
CA GLN A 353 -25.39 13.00 -3.85
C GLN A 353 -26.30 12.20 -2.93
N SER A 354 -25.97 12.19 -1.64
CA SER A 354 -26.75 11.41 -0.70
C SER A 354 -28.17 11.93 -0.82
N LYS A 355 -29.10 11.15 -1.40
CA LYS A 355 -30.50 11.25 -1.03
C LYS A 355 -30.47 10.98 0.46
N VAL A 356 -30.41 12.07 1.22
CA VAL A 356 -30.20 12.07 2.64
C VAL A 356 -31.25 11.12 3.19
N LYS A 357 -30.82 9.99 3.77
CA LYS A 357 -31.72 9.18 4.57
C LYS A 357 -32.07 10.01 5.78
N CYS A 358 -33.16 10.78 5.67
CA CYS A 358 -33.78 11.43 6.80
C CYS A 358 -34.20 10.32 7.76
N VAL A 359 -33.54 10.25 8.92
CA VAL A 359 -34.04 9.46 10.04
C VAL A 359 -35.17 10.28 10.66
N HIS A 360 -36.41 9.94 10.33
CA HIS A 360 -37.60 10.67 10.75
C HIS A 360 -38.51 9.78 11.62
N GLU A 361 -39.17 10.39 12.61
CA GLU A 361 -40.25 9.77 13.40
C GLU A 361 -41.64 10.04 12.78
N GLY A 362 -41.67 10.61 11.55
CA GLY A 362 -42.91 10.93 10.82
C GLY A 362 -43.25 12.42 10.75
N ASN A 363 -42.54 13.28 11.49
CA ASN A 363 -42.76 14.73 11.52
C ASN A 363 -41.47 15.52 11.17
N PRO A 364 -41.54 16.61 10.38
CA PRO A 364 -40.43 17.54 10.19
C PRO A 364 -40.27 18.51 11.39
N PRO A 365 -39.05 19.00 11.67
CA PRO A 365 -37.79 18.62 11.03
C PRO A 365 -37.30 17.25 11.53
N CYS A 366 -36.70 16.44 10.64
CA CYS A 366 -36.07 15.20 11.05
C CYS A 366 -34.94 15.46 12.07
N ARG A 367 -34.56 14.47 12.89
CA ARG A 367 -33.55 14.62 13.97
C ARG A 367 -32.27 15.32 13.48
N ARG A 368 -31.85 15.05 12.24
CA ARG A 368 -30.67 15.67 11.64
C ARG A 368 -30.90 17.12 11.21
N CYS A 369 -32.03 17.46 10.58
CA CYS A 369 -32.37 18.84 10.22
C CYS A 369 -32.55 19.73 11.45
N HIS A 370 -33.06 19.16 12.55
CA HIS A 370 -33.11 19.82 13.85
C HIS A 370 -31.71 20.14 14.37
N ARG A 371 -30.80 19.15 14.36
CA ARG A 371 -29.40 19.35 14.78
C ARG A 371 -28.62 20.36 13.92
N LEU A 372 -28.93 20.44 12.64
CA LEU A 372 -28.23 21.30 11.68
C LEU A 372 -28.93 22.66 11.44
N ASN A 373 -30.00 22.95 12.20
CA ASN A 373 -30.79 24.18 12.10
C ASN A 373 -31.25 24.55 10.68
N ARG A 374 -31.59 23.56 9.83
CA ARG A 374 -32.03 23.77 8.44
C ARG A 374 -33.55 23.85 8.35
N ARG A 375 -34.10 24.92 7.73
CA ARG A 375 -35.51 25.08 7.36
C ARG A 375 -35.63 25.48 5.88
N PRO A 376 -36.58 24.92 5.08
CA PRO A 376 -37.64 23.97 5.44
C PRO A 376 -37.25 22.48 5.27
N CYS A 377 -37.79 21.61 6.13
CA CYS A 377 -37.64 20.15 6.05
C CYS A 377 -38.94 19.54 5.49
N VAL A 378 -38.90 19.03 4.26
CA VAL A 378 -40.06 18.37 3.62
C VAL A 378 -39.86 16.86 3.65
N LEU A 379 -40.82 16.13 4.23
CA LEU A 379 -40.83 14.67 4.23
C LEU A 379 -41.53 14.17 2.96
N THR A 380 -40.82 13.50 2.07
CA THR A 380 -41.44 12.71 0.99
C THR A 380 -41.98 11.41 1.56
N ASP A 381 -43.30 11.27 1.63
CA ASP A 381 -43.99 10.04 2.07
C ASP A 381 -43.78 8.90 1.03
N PRO A 382 -43.34 7.70 1.44
CA PRO A 382 -43.32 6.52 0.58
C PRO A 382 -44.70 6.08 0.07
N ARG A 383 -45.80 6.66 0.57
CA ARG A 383 -47.19 6.30 0.23
C ARG A 383 -47.84 7.18 -0.84
N SER A 384 -47.10 8.06 -1.51
CA SER A 384 -47.64 8.71 -2.72
C SER A 384 -47.62 7.71 -3.89
N PRO A 385 -48.76 7.41 -4.54
CA PRO A 385 -48.81 6.39 -5.57
C PRO A 385 -48.18 6.91 -6.86
N SER A 386 -46.97 6.46 -7.18
CA SER A 386 -46.49 6.47 -8.55
C SER A 386 -47.17 5.32 -9.30
N THR A 387 -48.07 5.67 -10.22
CA THR A 387 -48.83 4.78 -11.09
C THR A 387 -47.90 4.03 -12.04
N ILE A 388 -47.41 2.83 -11.66
CA ILE A 388 -46.85 1.87 -12.62
C ILE A 388 -47.31 0.45 -12.28
N THR A 389 -48.10 -0.07 -13.21
CA THR A 389 -48.81 -1.35 -13.26
C THR A 389 -47.85 -2.48 -13.66
N THR A 390 -47.85 -3.63 -12.95
CA THR A 390 -47.79 -4.99 -13.55
C THR A 390 -47.94 -6.11 -12.49
N THR A 391 -49.13 -6.72 -12.50
CA THR A 391 -49.53 -8.13 -12.32
C THR A 391 -48.59 -9.14 -11.61
N ARG A 392 -49.05 -9.69 -10.48
CA ARG A 392 -48.60 -10.96 -9.87
C ARG A 392 -49.74 -11.99 -9.86
N SER A 393 -49.46 -13.22 -10.31
CA SER A 393 -50.32 -14.40 -10.10
C SER A 393 -49.80 -15.32 -8.97
N PRO A 394 -50.65 -16.17 -8.36
CA PRO A 394 -50.33 -16.87 -7.11
C PRO A 394 -49.97 -18.38 -7.25
N ARG A 395 -49.01 -18.79 -6.42
CA ARG A 395 -48.76 -20.08 -5.70
C ARG A 395 -49.22 -21.44 -6.28
N THR A 396 -48.32 -22.44 -6.18
CA THR A 396 -48.60 -23.82 -5.67
C THR A 396 -47.33 -24.50 -5.10
N PRO A 397 -47.41 -25.50 -4.19
CA PRO A 397 -46.26 -26.11 -3.49
C PRO A 397 -46.04 -27.65 -3.67
N ARG A 398 -44.82 -28.10 -3.27
CA ARG A 398 -44.31 -29.47 -2.89
C ARG A 398 -43.92 -30.45 -4.04
N PRO A 399 -43.13 -31.54 -3.79
CA PRO A 399 -42.67 -32.14 -2.53
C PRO A 399 -41.15 -32.50 -2.43
N GLY A 400 -40.72 -32.97 -1.24
CA GLY A 400 -39.33 -33.32 -0.90
C GLY A 400 -38.89 -34.76 -1.24
N ARG A 401 -37.59 -35.02 -1.03
CA ARG A 401 -36.98 -36.37 -1.02
C ARG A 401 -35.74 -36.45 -0.12
N ARG A 402 -35.52 -37.68 0.36
CA ARG A 402 -34.68 -38.17 1.47
C ARG A 402 -33.16 -38.29 1.17
N ASN A 403 -32.39 -38.23 2.28
CA ASN A 403 -31.16 -38.93 2.71
C ASN A 403 -30.07 -39.37 1.72
N ALA A 404 -28.81 -39.09 2.09
CA ALA A 404 -27.77 -40.14 2.23
C ALA A 404 -26.60 -39.69 3.14
N ASN A 405 -26.32 -40.49 4.17
CA ASN A 405 -25.09 -40.50 4.95
C ASN A 405 -23.92 -41.04 4.12
N ARG A 406 -22.69 -40.55 4.34
CA ARG A 406 -21.48 -41.37 4.22
C ARG A 406 -20.35 -40.86 5.11
N SER A 407 -19.77 -41.80 5.84
CA SER A 407 -18.65 -41.70 6.77
C SER A 407 -17.35 -42.14 6.10
N SER A 408 -16.22 -41.53 6.48
CA SER A 408 -14.89 -42.16 6.69
C SER A 408 -13.83 -41.06 6.92
N ARG A 409 -13.33 -40.86 8.15
CA ARG A 409 -12.10 -41.44 8.73
C ARG A 409 -10.80 -40.92 8.08
N ALA A 410 -10.10 -40.02 8.77
CA ALA A 410 -8.72 -39.63 8.48
C ALA A 410 -7.84 -39.95 9.70
N GLN A 411 -6.67 -40.54 9.43
CA GLN A 411 -5.70 -41.07 10.38
C GLN A 411 -4.72 -39.97 10.83
N THR A 412 -4.30 -40.03 12.10
CA THR A 412 -3.20 -39.27 12.71
C THR A 412 -1.86 -40.01 12.56
N PRO A 413 -0.72 -39.31 12.36
CA PRO A 413 0.62 -39.86 12.56
C PRO A 413 1.18 -39.52 13.97
N PRO A 414 2.19 -40.26 14.46
CA PRO A 414 2.59 -40.25 15.87
C PRO A 414 3.62 -39.16 16.19
N THR A 415 3.52 -38.57 17.39
CA THR A 415 4.52 -37.67 17.96
C THR A 415 5.47 -38.43 18.88
N SER A 416 6.77 -38.25 18.63
CA SER A 416 7.90 -38.74 19.41
C SER A 416 8.01 -38.04 20.76
N THR A 417 8.12 -38.83 21.82
CA THR A 417 8.38 -38.38 23.19
C THR A 417 9.86 -38.04 23.39
N ASN A 418 10.17 -36.78 23.70
CA ASN A 418 11.43 -36.39 24.31
C ASN A 418 11.13 -35.77 25.68
N THR A 419 11.37 -36.55 26.73
CA THR A 419 11.31 -36.15 28.14
C THR A 419 12.55 -35.34 28.51
N SER A 420 12.38 -34.05 28.77
CA SER A 420 13.28 -33.23 29.58
C SER A 420 12.49 -32.72 30.79
N LEU A 421 13.09 -32.82 31.99
CA LEU A 421 12.48 -32.46 33.28
C LEU A 421 11.86 -31.04 33.26
N GLU A 422 10.54 -30.96 33.12
CA GLU A 422 9.79 -29.70 33.16
C GLU A 422 9.55 -29.24 34.61
N ALA A 423 9.80 -27.96 34.88
CA ALA A 423 9.32 -27.32 36.10
C ALA A 423 7.78 -27.45 36.18
N PRO A 424 7.21 -27.72 37.37
CA PRO A 424 5.77 -27.87 37.51
C PRO A 424 5.05 -26.60 37.02
N SER A 425 4.07 -26.77 36.14
CA SER A 425 3.32 -25.63 35.58
C SER A 425 2.61 -24.87 36.70
N PRO A 426 2.81 -23.54 36.85
CA PRO A 426 2.10 -22.73 37.84
C PRO A 426 0.61 -22.56 37.51
N ILE A 427 0.18 -23.08 36.36
CA ILE A 427 -1.22 -23.15 35.92
C ILE A 427 -1.89 -24.44 36.41
N ALA A 428 -1.11 -25.48 36.71
CA ALA A 428 -1.62 -26.75 37.19
C ALA A 428 -2.31 -26.55 38.54
N GLY A 429 -3.60 -26.84 38.61
CA GLY A 429 -4.42 -26.70 39.82
C GLY A 429 -5.21 -25.40 39.94
N LEU A 430 -5.09 -24.46 38.99
CA LEU A 430 -5.95 -23.28 38.95
C LEU A 430 -7.36 -23.65 38.45
N ALA A 431 -8.39 -23.14 39.12
CA ALA A 431 -9.77 -23.37 38.72
C ALA A 431 -10.10 -22.64 37.41
N SER A 432 -10.94 -23.25 36.55
CA SER A 432 -11.44 -22.61 35.31
C SER A 432 -12.04 -21.24 35.57
N ALA A 433 -12.75 -21.06 36.70
CA ALA A 433 -13.34 -19.78 37.06
C ALA A 433 -12.29 -18.66 37.26
N THR A 434 -11.12 -18.99 37.80
CA THR A 434 -10.01 -18.05 37.99
C THR A 434 -9.40 -17.65 36.65
N LEU A 435 -9.20 -18.62 35.74
CA LEU A 435 -8.69 -18.37 34.40
C LEU A 435 -9.66 -17.54 33.54
N ILE A 436 -10.97 -17.82 33.63
CA ILE A 436 -12.02 -17.05 32.96
C ILE A 436 -12.01 -15.59 33.47
N LYS A 437 -11.92 -15.38 34.80
CA LYS A 437 -11.79 -14.04 35.38
C LYS A 437 -10.55 -13.31 34.86
N ALA A 438 -9.41 -13.99 34.73
CA ALA A 438 -8.20 -13.42 34.16
C ALA A 438 -8.39 -13.00 32.69
N CYS A 439 -9.04 -13.83 31.87
CA CYS A 439 -9.38 -13.49 30.48
C CYS A 439 -10.29 -12.25 30.39
N ASP A 440 -11.29 -12.13 31.27
CA ASP A 440 -12.17 -10.97 31.32
C ASP A 440 -11.45 -9.70 31.77
N LEU A 441 -10.51 -9.83 32.69
CA LEU A 441 -9.70 -8.71 33.16
C LEU A 441 -8.73 -8.26 32.07
N TYR A 442 -8.10 -9.19 31.36
CA TYR A 442 -7.21 -8.92 30.24
C TYR A 442 -7.91 -8.09 29.17
N ARG A 443 -9.10 -8.55 28.73
CA ARG A 443 -9.92 -7.86 27.73
C ARG A 443 -10.28 -6.42 28.12
N ARG A 444 -10.51 -6.17 29.41
CA ARG A 444 -10.90 -4.84 29.92
C ARG A 444 -9.70 -3.91 30.13
N LYS A 445 -8.57 -4.43 30.62
CA LYS A 445 -7.39 -3.63 31.01
C LYS A 445 -6.37 -3.46 29.89
N PHE A 446 -6.34 -4.38 28.92
CA PHE A 446 -5.38 -4.38 27.81
C PHE A 446 -6.09 -4.42 26.45
N PRO A 447 -6.92 -3.41 26.11
CA PRO A 447 -7.71 -3.42 24.87
C PRO A 447 -6.85 -3.39 23.60
N VAL A 448 -5.64 -2.80 23.68
CA VAL A 448 -4.70 -2.67 22.55
C VAL A 448 -4.15 -4.04 22.11
N THR A 449 -4.03 -4.99 23.04
CA THR A 449 -3.55 -6.36 22.76
C THR A 449 -4.64 -7.41 22.96
N ASN A 450 -5.91 -7.01 22.96
CA ASN A 450 -7.01 -7.95 23.08
C ASN A 450 -7.31 -8.64 21.74
N PHE A 451 -6.47 -9.62 21.40
CA PHE A 451 -6.60 -10.50 20.23
C PHE A 451 -7.24 -11.87 20.58
N LEU A 452 -7.89 -11.98 21.74
CA LEU A 452 -8.55 -13.20 22.18
C LEU A 452 -9.83 -13.45 21.36
N HIS A 453 -9.99 -14.63 20.79
CA HIS A 453 -11.31 -15.09 20.36
C HIS A 453 -12.12 -15.55 21.58
N TYR A 454 -12.62 -14.57 22.32
CA TYR A 454 -13.22 -14.75 23.65
C TYR A 454 -14.31 -15.85 23.71
N PRO A 455 -15.26 -15.98 22.75
CA PRO A 455 -16.26 -17.05 22.81
C PRO A 455 -15.66 -18.46 22.78
N SER A 456 -14.65 -18.70 21.95
CA SER A 456 -13.98 -20.02 21.90
C SER A 456 -13.16 -20.27 23.15
N LEU A 457 -12.37 -19.28 23.58
CA LEU A 457 -11.50 -19.43 24.74
C LEU A 457 -12.30 -19.73 26.03
N ILE A 458 -13.44 -19.07 26.22
CA ILE A 458 -14.32 -19.36 27.37
C ILE A 458 -14.98 -20.73 27.23
N ALA A 459 -15.39 -21.14 26.03
CA ALA A 459 -15.95 -22.47 25.81
C ALA A 459 -14.92 -23.57 26.13
N ASP A 460 -13.68 -23.41 25.68
CA ASP A 460 -12.58 -24.33 25.92
C ASP A 460 -12.25 -24.40 27.42
N LEU A 461 -12.03 -23.25 28.08
CA LEU A 461 -11.75 -23.20 29.52
C LEU A 461 -12.88 -23.74 30.41
N SER A 462 -14.13 -23.61 29.97
CA SER A 462 -15.29 -24.12 30.69
C SER A 462 -15.46 -25.63 30.54
N HIS A 463 -14.97 -26.20 29.43
CA HIS A 463 -15.09 -27.63 29.14
C HIS A 463 -13.88 -28.42 29.63
N ASP A 464 -12.68 -27.96 29.27
CA ASP A 464 -11.40 -28.59 29.60
C ASP A 464 -10.27 -27.56 29.59
N VAL A 465 -9.70 -27.26 30.76
CA VAL A 465 -8.58 -26.31 30.88
C VAL A 465 -7.35 -26.78 30.10
N THR A 466 -7.16 -28.09 29.93
CA THR A 466 -6.02 -28.65 29.22
C THR A 466 -6.10 -28.46 27.70
N ALA A 467 -7.27 -28.08 27.17
CA ALA A 467 -7.44 -27.72 25.77
C ALA A 467 -6.76 -26.40 25.39
N VAL A 468 -6.38 -25.57 26.38
CA VAL A 468 -5.70 -24.30 26.18
C VAL A 468 -4.23 -24.41 26.57
N GLU A 469 -3.33 -23.92 25.71
CA GLU A 469 -1.89 -23.99 25.98
C GLU A 469 -1.51 -23.31 27.32
N PRO A 470 -0.80 -24.00 28.23
CA PRO A 470 -0.42 -23.43 29.52
C PRO A 470 0.43 -22.16 29.43
N ILE A 471 1.28 -22.06 28.39
CA ILE A 471 2.13 -20.88 28.12
C ILE A 471 1.24 -19.64 27.91
N PHE A 472 0.16 -19.80 27.16
CA PHE A 472 -0.77 -18.73 26.85
C PHE A 472 -1.53 -18.25 28.09
N LEU A 473 -1.97 -19.19 28.93
CA LEU A 473 -2.63 -18.86 30.21
C LEU A 473 -1.68 -18.17 31.19
N ALA A 474 -0.41 -18.61 31.25
CA ALA A 474 0.62 -17.95 32.04
C ALA A 474 0.91 -16.53 31.55
N ALA A 475 0.94 -16.32 30.23
CA ALA A 475 1.12 -14.99 29.66
C ALA A 475 -0.03 -14.03 30.04
N ILE A 476 -1.29 -14.50 30.03
CA ILE A 476 -2.44 -13.73 30.52
C ILE A 476 -2.29 -13.40 32.01
N LEU A 477 -1.94 -14.39 32.84
CA LEU A 477 -1.80 -14.20 34.28
C LEU A 477 -0.63 -13.29 34.66
N SER A 478 0.45 -13.26 33.88
CA SER A 478 1.57 -12.32 34.10
C SER A 478 1.08 -10.86 34.14
N LEU A 479 0.13 -10.51 33.28
CA LEU A 479 -0.45 -9.18 33.19
C LEU A 479 -1.59 -8.94 34.18
N CYS A 480 -2.35 -10.00 34.50
CA CYS A 480 -3.62 -9.89 35.22
C CYS A 480 -3.55 -10.22 36.72
N ALA A 481 -2.64 -11.11 37.16
CA ALA A 481 -2.65 -11.63 38.54
C ALA A 481 -2.59 -10.52 39.59
N ARG A 482 -1.77 -9.47 39.38
CA ARG A 482 -1.69 -8.29 40.26
C ARG A 482 -2.99 -7.51 40.48
N PHE A 483 -4.01 -7.74 39.65
CA PHE A 483 -5.32 -7.08 39.74
C PHE A 483 -6.43 -8.03 40.22
N MET A 484 -6.07 -9.26 40.60
CA MET A 484 -6.98 -10.29 41.07
C MET A 484 -6.79 -10.50 42.58
N THR A 485 -7.86 -10.88 43.28
CA THR A 485 -7.89 -11.07 44.74
C THR A 485 -8.03 -12.56 45.11
N ASP A 486 -7.50 -13.45 44.27
CA ASP A 486 -7.62 -14.90 44.45
C ASP A 486 -6.37 -15.43 45.13
N ASP A 487 -6.51 -15.94 46.36
CA ASP A 487 -5.40 -16.39 47.22
C ASP A 487 -4.62 -17.58 46.63
N ALA A 488 -5.20 -18.28 45.64
CA ALA A 488 -4.56 -19.37 44.92
C ALA A 488 -3.57 -18.90 43.83
N LEU A 489 -3.52 -17.59 43.52
CA LEU A 489 -2.62 -17.05 42.50
C LEU A 489 -1.24 -16.71 43.07
N GLY A 490 -0.20 -17.12 42.34
CA GLY A 490 1.16 -16.67 42.57
C GLY A 490 1.38 -15.22 42.13
N SER A 491 2.60 -14.73 42.32
CA SER A 491 2.98 -13.40 41.82
C SER A 491 2.92 -13.35 40.29
N SER A 492 2.67 -12.16 39.72
CA SER A 492 2.76 -11.95 38.26
C SER A 492 4.11 -12.40 37.67
N GLU A 493 5.22 -12.26 38.41
CA GLU A 493 6.55 -12.69 37.97
C GLU A 493 6.65 -14.22 37.85
N THR A 494 5.96 -14.98 38.71
CA THR A 494 5.93 -16.44 38.65
C THR A 494 5.39 -16.93 37.31
N TYR A 495 4.30 -16.32 36.83
CA TYR A 495 3.71 -16.65 35.54
C TYR A 495 4.56 -16.15 34.36
N ALA A 496 5.17 -14.96 34.50
CA ALA A 496 6.06 -14.41 33.49
C ALA A 496 7.31 -15.27 33.29
N GLU A 497 7.95 -15.73 34.37
CA GLU A 497 9.14 -16.59 34.33
C GLU A 497 8.84 -17.92 33.64
N TYR A 498 7.71 -18.55 34.00
CA TYR A 498 7.28 -19.78 33.34
C TYR A 498 7.04 -19.56 31.84
N ALA A 499 6.29 -18.53 31.46
CA ALA A 499 6.03 -18.23 30.06
C ALA A 499 7.33 -17.91 29.28
N ARG A 500 8.26 -17.13 29.86
CA ARG A 500 9.58 -16.85 29.26
C ARG A 500 10.36 -18.13 29.01
N THR A 501 10.50 -18.96 30.04
CA THR A 501 11.25 -20.22 29.95
C THR A 501 10.68 -21.13 28.86
N GLN A 502 9.36 -21.30 28.84
CA GLN A 502 8.69 -22.16 27.86
C GLN A 502 8.73 -21.59 26.44
N LEU A 503 8.61 -20.27 26.28
CA LEU A 503 8.78 -19.60 24.97
C LEU A 503 10.21 -19.73 24.44
N ALA A 504 11.21 -19.65 25.31
CA ALA A 504 12.61 -19.85 24.93
C ALA A 504 12.87 -21.30 24.47
N HIS A 505 12.33 -22.31 25.16
CA HIS A 505 12.43 -23.70 24.74
C HIS A 505 11.77 -23.97 23.38
N ARG A 506 10.69 -23.25 23.06
CA ARG A 506 9.94 -23.38 21.80
C ARG A 506 10.37 -22.40 20.72
N ALA A 507 11.48 -21.67 20.90
CA ALA A 507 11.93 -20.63 19.97
C ALA A 507 12.27 -21.15 18.56
N PHE A 508 12.62 -22.44 18.43
CA PHE A 508 12.94 -23.09 17.15
C PHE A 508 11.80 -23.96 16.59
N GLU A 509 10.65 -24.00 17.26
CA GLU A 509 9.47 -24.69 16.75
C GLU A 509 8.75 -23.86 15.67
N SER A 510 7.88 -24.50 14.89
CA SER A 510 7.03 -23.78 13.95
C SER A 510 6.12 -22.80 14.70
N PRO A 511 5.98 -21.55 14.23
CA PRO A 511 5.21 -20.54 14.94
C PRO A 511 3.74 -20.96 15.02
N SER A 512 3.16 -20.86 16.21
CA SER A 512 1.72 -21.01 16.44
C SER A 512 1.11 -19.67 16.83
N LEU A 513 -0.20 -19.51 16.58
CA LEU A 513 -0.92 -18.30 17.00
C LEU A 513 -0.82 -18.09 18.52
N ALA A 514 -0.92 -19.16 19.31
CA ALA A 514 -0.83 -19.10 20.77
C ALA A 514 0.57 -18.65 21.25
N LEU A 515 1.65 -19.12 20.61
CA LEU A 515 3.02 -18.69 20.91
C LEU A 515 3.25 -17.22 20.56
N ALA A 516 2.84 -16.78 19.36
CA ALA A 516 2.95 -15.39 18.94
C ALA A 516 2.19 -14.44 19.87
N GLN A 517 0.97 -14.83 20.25
CA GLN A 517 0.14 -14.08 21.21
C GLN A 517 0.78 -14.01 22.60
N SER A 518 1.36 -15.11 23.08
CA SER A 518 2.06 -15.16 24.37
C SER A 518 3.29 -14.23 24.38
N LEU A 519 4.07 -14.18 23.30
CA LEU A 519 5.22 -13.28 23.16
C LEU A 519 4.82 -11.80 23.27
N VAL A 520 3.72 -11.41 22.64
CA VAL A 520 3.21 -10.02 22.73
C VAL A 520 2.81 -9.69 24.18
N MET A 521 2.12 -10.60 24.87
CA MET A 521 1.73 -10.39 26.27
C MET A 521 2.94 -10.28 27.20
N ILE A 522 3.96 -11.13 27.01
CA ILE A 522 5.19 -11.08 27.81
C ILE A 522 5.99 -9.80 27.52
N SER A 523 6.03 -9.36 26.26
CA SER A 523 6.67 -8.08 25.90
C SER A 523 6.02 -6.90 26.64
N LEU A 524 4.69 -6.89 26.71
CA LEU A 524 3.95 -5.88 27.50
C LEU A 524 4.24 -5.98 29.00
N TYR A 525 4.36 -7.18 29.53
CA TYR A 525 4.68 -7.39 30.94
C TYR A 525 6.06 -6.84 31.28
N GLU A 526 7.07 -7.09 30.44
CA GLU A 526 8.44 -6.61 30.64
C GLU A 526 8.54 -5.08 30.52
N TRP A 527 7.79 -4.47 29.59
CA TRP A 527 7.65 -3.01 29.54
C TRP A 527 6.99 -2.46 30.82
N GLY A 528 5.86 -3.06 31.23
CA GLY A 528 5.12 -2.62 32.41
C GLY A 528 5.85 -2.83 33.74
N SER A 529 6.85 -3.72 33.76
CA SER A 529 7.70 -4.02 34.92
C SER A 529 9.01 -3.24 34.94
N GLY A 530 9.22 -2.31 33.98
CA GLY A 530 10.42 -1.46 33.93
C GLY A 530 11.67 -2.18 33.43
N ARG A 531 11.52 -3.31 32.72
CA ARG A 531 12.63 -4.09 32.13
C ARG A 531 12.52 -4.12 30.58
N PRO A 532 12.47 -2.96 29.90
CA PRO A 532 12.15 -2.89 28.48
C PRO A 532 13.14 -3.67 27.61
N TYR A 533 14.41 -3.81 28.02
CA TYR A 533 15.41 -4.59 27.30
C TYR A 533 15.04 -6.08 27.16
N ARG A 534 14.30 -6.64 28.12
CA ARG A 534 13.81 -8.03 28.06
C ARG A 534 12.64 -8.23 27.11
N ALA A 535 11.95 -7.15 26.71
CA ALA A 535 10.85 -7.23 25.75
C ALA A 535 11.32 -7.38 24.29
N TRP A 536 12.60 -7.11 24.01
CA TRP A 536 13.16 -7.12 22.66
C TRP A 536 14.10 -8.31 22.39
N MET A 537 14.37 -9.13 23.42
CA MET A 537 15.30 -10.25 23.33
C MET A 537 14.54 -11.56 23.57
N TYR A 538 14.63 -12.48 22.61
CA TYR A 538 14.54 -13.92 22.91
C TYR A 538 15.77 -14.25 23.76
N SER A 539 15.67 -14.17 25.08
CA SER A 539 16.72 -14.64 26.00
C SER A 539 16.35 -16.01 26.56
#